data_AF-A0A1I2FG06-F1
#
_entry.id   AF-A0A1I2FG06-F1
#
_cell.length_a   1.000
_cell.length_b   1.000
_cell.length_c   1.000
_cell.angle_alpha   90.00
_cell.angle_beta   90.00
_cell.angle_gamma   90.00
#
_symmetry.space_group_name_H-M   'P 1'
#
loop_
_entity.id
_entity.type
_entity.pdbx_description
1 polymer ?
#
loop_
_entity_poly.entity_id
_entity_poly.type
_entity_poly.pdbx_seq_one_letter_code
_entity_poly.pdbx_strand_id
1 'polypeptide(L)'
;MGHVHTVEPGECLLSVADRFGFFPDTLWNAPENAELRRTRARATPLVPGDAVFIPSPREKQADAPTDARSVFKRRGVPAQIHVRLLRDGQPCAGVAYTLAIGGLELKGVTSPSGQIEHWIATTVRTGRLTLATGEVYELAVGRLEPASEERGVRARLCSLGFLAAIDAPPAELAAALRQFQAAARLPVTGAVDDATRARLVARHGS
;
A
#
# COMPACT_ATOMS: atom_id res chain seq x y z
N MET A 1 -24.23 10.07 17.60
CA MET A 1 -23.76 11.32 16.95
C MET A 1 -22.41 11.03 16.30
N GLY A 2 -22.16 11.56 15.10
CA GLY A 2 -20.85 11.44 14.47
C GLY A 2 -19.78 12.22 15.24
N HIS A 3 -18.52 11.97 14.93
CA HIS A 3 -17.39 12.68 15.53
C HIS A 3 -16.33 12.99 14.47
N VAL A 4 -15.42 13.91 14.76
CA VAL A 4 -14.29 14.24 13.87
C VAL A 4 -13.06 13.44 14.32
N HIS A 5 -12.41 12.79 13.35
CA HIS A 5 -11.11 12.16 13.52
C HIS A 5 -10.04 13.06 12.89
N THR A 6 -9.02 13.40 13.66
CA THR A 6 -7.84 14.13 13.15
C THR A 6 -6.82 13.11 12.68
N VAL A 7 -6.42 13.20 11.41
CA VAL A 7 -5.46 12.28 10.78
C VAL A 7 -4.12 12.36 11.51
N GLU A 8 -3.61 11.20 11.92
CA GLU A 8 -2.29 11.04 12.55
C GLU A 8 -1.19 10.71 11.53
N PRO A 9 0.10 10.91 11.86
CA PRO A 9 1.21 10.45 11.02
C PRO A 9 1.08 8.98 10.60
N GLY A 10 1.06 8.75 9.28
CA GLY A 10 0.94 7.41 8.69
C GLY A 10 -0.49 6.92 8.49
N GLU A 11 -1.52 7.70 8.85
CA GLU A 11 -2.90 7.40 8.50
C GLU A 11 -3.26 7.97 7.11
N CYS A 12 -4.16 7.27 6.42
CA CYS A 12 -4.77 7.73 5.18
C CYS A 12 -6.28 7.46 5.22
N LEU A 13 -7.04 7.98 4.25
CA LEU A 13 -8.50 7.81 4.25
C LEU A 13 -8.92 6.32 4.28
N LEU A 14 -8.13 5.44 3.65
CA LEU A 14 -8.34 3.99 3.70
C LEU A 14 -8.24 3.44 5.12
N SER A 15 -7.18 3.80 5.86
CA SER A 15 -6.98 3.30 7.23
C SER A 15 -7.99 3.87 8.20
N VAL A 16 -8.36 5.15 8.04
CA VAL A 16 -9.40 5.81 8.85
C VAL A 16 -10.77 5.16 8.58
N ALA A 17 -11.15 5.00 7.32
CA ALA A 17 -12.41 4.35 6.96
C ALA A 17 -12.48 2.91 7.47
N ASP A 18 -11.39 2.15 7.33
CA ASP A 18 -11.29 0.79 7.87
C ASP A 18 -11.46 0.74 9.39
N ARG A 19 -10.78 1.64 10.13
CA ARG A 19 -10.87 1.74 11.59
C ARG A 19 -12.29 1.97 12.07
N PHE A 20 -13.05 2.82 11.37
CA PHE A 20 -14.39 3.21 11.77
C PHE A 20 -15.53 2.44 11.08
N GLY A 21 -15.22 1.45 10.25
CA GLY A 21 -16.25 0.61 9.63
C GLY A 21 -16.92 1.19 8.40
N PHE A 22 -16.27 2.15 7.73
CA PHE A 22 -16.80 2.84 6.55
C PHE A 22 -16.02 2.50 5.28
N PHE A 23 -16.64 2.80 4.14
CA PHE A 23 -15.93 2.88 2.88
C PHE A 23 -15.22 4.25 2.80
N PRO A 24 -13.99 4.34 2.25
CA PRO A 24 -13.31 5.61 2.05
C PRO A 24 -14.17 6.55 1.21
N ASP A 25 -14.85 6.05 0.19
CA ASP A 25 -15.77 6.85 -0.62
C ASP A 25 -16.97 7.35 0.16
N THR A 26 -17.47 6.59 1.15
CA THR A 26 -18.55 7.05 2.04
C THR A 26 -18.08 8.21 2.90
N LEU A 27 -16.86 8.12 3.46
CA LEU A 27 -16.30 9.23 4.25
C LEU A 27 -15.95 10.42 3.36
N TRP A 28 -15.24 10.20 2.25
CA TRP A 28 -14.86 11.24 1.29
C TRP A 28 -16.08 12.03 0.82
N ASN A 29 -17.15 11.33 0.44
CA ASN A 29 -18.33 11.95 -0.12
C ASN A 29 -19.34 12.48 0.90
N ALA A 30 -19.10 12.27 2.20
CA ALA A 30 -19.94 12.80 3.25
C ALA A 30 -20.04 14.35 3.12
N PRO A 31 -21.25 14.93 3.26
CA PRO A 31 -21.42 16.38 3.16
C PRO A 31 -20.59 17.13 4.22
N GLU A 32 -20.41 16.56 5.41
CA GLU A 32 -19.60 17.10 6.49
C GLU A 32 -18.09 17.16 6.14
N ASN A 33 -17.64 16.36 5.17
CA ASN A 33 -16.26 16.34 4.68
C ASN A 33 -16.05 17.20 3.41
N ALA A 34 -16.98 18.10 3.09
CA ALA A 34 -16.85 19.00 1.94
C ALA A 34 -15.59 19.88 2.00
N GLU A 35 -15.21 20.36 3.19
CA GLU A 35 -14.02 21.20 3.36
C GLU A 35 -12.71 20.41 3.14
N LEU A 36 -12.67 19.16 3.60
CA LEU A 36 -11.56 18.24 3.31
C LEU A 36 -11.40 18.02 1.80
N ARG A 37 -12.51 17.85 1.08
CA ARG A 37 -12.50 17.74 -0.39
C ARG A 37 -12.09 19.02 -1.10
N ARG A 38 -12.38 20.19 -0.53
CA ARG A 38 -11.97 21.48 -1.09
C ARG A 38 -10.46 21.69 -0.96
N THR A 39 -9.89 21.28 0.16
CA THR A 39 -8.46 21.43 0.45
C THR A 39 -7.59 20.36 -0.22
N ARG A 40 -8.17 19.19 -0.54
CA ARG A 40 -7.47 18.05 -1.14
C ARG A 40 -8.01 17.71 -2.52
N ALA A 41 -7.15 17.79 -3.54
CA ALA A 41 -7.52 17.42 -4.92
C ALA A 41 -7.88 15.93 -5.10
N ARG A 42 -7.44 15.05 -4.20
CA ARG A 42 -7.71 13.60 -4.23
C ARG A 42 -7.87 13.04 -2.81
N ALA A 43 -8.60 11.93 -2.69
CA ALA A 43 -8.91 11.26 -1.43
C ALA A 43 -7.69 10.63 -0.72
N THR A 44 -6.60 10.43 -1.45
CA THR A 44 -5.31 9.95 -0.93
C THR A 44 -4.15 10.64 -1.67
N PRO A 45 -3.06 11.00 -0.97
CA PRO A 45 -2.84 10.88 0.48
C PRO A 45 -3.50 12.01 1.30
N LEU A 46 -3.94 11.69 2.53
CA LEU A 46 -4.23 12.69 3.56
C LEU A 46 -2.92 13.12 4.24
N VAL A 47 -2.89 14.29 4.86
CA VAL A 47 -1.74 14.75 5.67
C VAL A 47 -2.15 14.84 7.13
N PRO A 48 -1.22 14.59 8.08
CA PRO A 48 -1.50 14.76 9.49
C PRO A 48 -2.11 16.12 9.82
N GLY A 49 -3.16 16.11 10.64
CA GLY A 49 -3.96 17.30 10.95
C GLY A 49 -5.20 17.51 10.09
N ASP A 50 -5.35 16.77 8.97
CA ASP A 50 -6.62 16.76 8.22
C ASP A 50 -7.76 16.27 9.12
N ALA A 51 -8.90 16.97 9.10
CA ALA A 51 -10.10 16.58 9.84
C ALA A 51 -11.03 15.76 8.96
N VAL A 52 -11.32 14.52 9.36
CA VAL A 52 -12.26 13.61 8.70
C VAL A 52 -13.44 13.38 9.64
N PHE A 53 -14.63 13.85 9.25
CA PHE A 53 -15.88 13.52 9.94
C PHE A 53 -16.25 12.05 9.73
N ILE A 54 -16.51 11.37 10.84
CA ILE A 54 -16.93 9.99 10.94
C ILE A 54 -18.41 9.97 11.36
N PRO A 55 -19.35 9.61 10.46
CA PRO A 55 -20.77 9.55 10.79
C PRO A 55 -21.06 8.42 11.78
N SER A 56 -22.18 8.48 12.48
CA SER A 56 -22.65 7.32 13.25
C SER A 56 -23.00 6.15 12.31
N PRO A 57 -22.61 4.91 12.63
CA PRO A 57 -23.04 3.74 11.87
C PRO A 57 -24.56 3.69 11.78
N ARG A 58 -25.09 3.41 10.59
CA ARG A 58 -26.53 3.18 10.41
C ARG A 58 -26.79 1.71 10.64
N GLU A 59 -27.70 1.39 11.54
CA GLU A 59 -28.15 0.02 11.72
C GLU A 59 -28.83 -0.48 10.44
N LYS A 60 -28.51 -1.71 10.04
CA LYS A 60 -29.17 -2.40 8.95
C LYS A 60 -29.79 -3.69 9.49
N GLN A 61 -31.11 -3.79 9.41
CA GLN A 61 -31.82 -5.04 9.65
C GLN A 61 -31.76 -5.91 8.39
N ALA A 62 -31.65 -7.22 8.58
CA ALA A 62 -31.63 -8.19 7.49
C ALA A 62 -32.43 -9.42 7.93
N ASP A 63 -33.37 -9.84 7.11
CA ASP A 63 -34.13 -11.06 7.33
C ASP A 63 -33.24 -12.28 7.09
N ALA A 64 -33.28 -13.22 8.03
CA ALA A 64 -32.52 -14.46 8.00
C ALA A 64 -33.44 -15.64 8.32
N PRO A 65 -33.40 -16.74 7.53
CA PRO A 65 -34.17 -17.94 7.84
C PRO A 65 -33.73 -18.53 9.19
N THR A 66 -34.70 -18.93 10.01
CA THR A 66 -34.48 -19.46 11.37
C THR A 66 -33.80 -20.84 11.34
N ASP A 67 -33.98 -21.57 10.23
CA ASP A 67 -33.57 -22.98 10.09
C ASP A 67 -32.31 -23.17 9.24
N ALA A 68 -31.65 -22.06 8.85
CA ALA A 68 -30.45 -22.10 8.02
C ALA A 68 -29.40 -21.10 8.50
N ARG A 69 -28.13 -21.45 8.27
CA ARG A 69 -26.99 -20.60 8.64
C ARG A 69 -26.89 -19.40 7.71
N SER A 70 -27.19 -18.20 8.21
CA SER A 70 -26.87 -16.95 7.53
C SER A 70 -25.44 -16.51 7.81
N VAL A 71 -24.68 -16.22 6.75
CA VAL A 71 -23.31 -15.71 6.84
C VAL A 71 -23.31 -14.21 6.55
N PHE A 72 -23.10 -13.40 7.57
CA PHE A 72 -22.90 -11.96 7.44
C PHE A 72 -21.42 -11.67 7.26
N LYS A 73 -21.04 -11.09 6.12
CA LYS A 73 -19.68 -10.62 5.87
C LYS A 73 -19.68 -9.10 5.97
N ARG A 74 -18.82 -8.54 6.84
CA ARG A 74 -18.52 -7.12 6.83
C ARG A 74 -18.01 -6.77 5.43
N ARG A 75 -18.68 -5.86 4.74
CA ARG A 75 -18.15 -5.28 3.50
C ARG A 75 -17.05 -4.30 3.90
N GLY A 76 -15.81 -4.78 4.01
CA GLY A 76 -14.65 -3.90 3.96
C GLY A 76 -14.45 -3.45 2.51
N VAL A 77 -13.83 -2.29 2.29
CA VAL A 77 -13.21 -2.05 0.98
C VAL A 77 -12.01 -2.97 0.92
N PRO A 78 -11.98 -3.98 0.05
CA PRO A 78 -10.75 -4.69 -0.16
C PRO A 78 -9.73 -3.68 -0.71
N ALA A 79 -8.56 -3.59 -0.11
CA ALA A 79 -7.44 -2.89 -0.71
C ALA A 79 -6.85 -3.79 -1.78
N GLN A 80 -6.39 -3.22 -2.90
CA GLN A 80 -5.66 -4.00 -3.90
C GLN A 80 -4.18 -3.97 -3.58
N ILE A 81 -3.53 -5.15 -3.53
CA ILE A 81 -2.08 -5.25 -3.52
C ILE A 81 -1.60 -5.41 -4.97
N HIS A 82 -0.66 -4.57 -5.39
CA HIS A 82 0.02 -4.67 -6.67
C HIS A 82 1.49 -4.96 -6.43
N VAL A 83 1.96 -6.11 -6.91
CA VAL A 83 3.38 -6.50 -6.87
C VAL A 83 3.86 -6.70 -8.29
N ARG A 84 5.01 -6.13 -8.63
CA ARG A 84 5.68 -6.39 -9.91
C ARG A 84 7.02 -7.07 -9.67
N LEU A 85 7.15 -8.29 -10.18
CA LEU A 85 8.37 -9.08 -10.10
C LEU A 85 9.26 -8.78 -11.31
N LEU A 86 10.50 -8.41 -11.01
CA LEU A 86 11.54 -8.17 -11.99
C LEU A 86 12.77 -9.03 -11.65
N ARG A 87 13.37 -9.67 -12.65
CA ARG A 87 14.67 -10.33 -12.57
C ARG A 87 15.59 -9.63 -13.56
N ASP A 88 16.70 -9.08 -13.05
CA ASP A 88 17.64 -8.28 -13.85
C ASP A 88 16.96 -7.13 -14.63
N GLY A 89 15.93 -6.52 -14.01
CA GLY A 89 15.13 -5.46 -14.60
C GLY A 89 14.11 -5.93 -15.65
N GLN A 90 14.04 -7.23 -15.96
CA GLN A 90 13.06 -7.81 -16.87
C GLN A 90 11.86 -8.40 -16.12
N PRO A 91 10.63 -8.25 -16.62
CA PRO A 91 9.44 -8.87 -16.04
C PRO A 91 9.54 -10.39 -15.88
N CYS A 92 9.26 -10.89 -14.67
CA CYS A 92 9.12 -12.33 -14.43
C CYS A 92 7.73 -12.79 -14.87
N ALA A 93 7.53 -13.04 -16.16
CA ALA A 93 6.25 -13.49 -16.72
C ALA A 93 6.04 -15.01 -16.60
N GLY A 94 4.79 -15.45 -16.44
CA GLY A 94 4.44 -16.88 -16.49
C GLY A 94 4.93 -17.71 -15.30
N VAL A 95 5.34 -17.08 -14.21
CA VAL A 95 5.85 -17.77 -13.02
C VAL A 95 4.70 -18.06 -12.07
N ALA A 96 4.49 -19.33 -11.74
CA ALA A 96 3.51 -19.73 -10.74
C ALA A 96 3.94 -19.26 -9.34
N TYR A 97 2.99 -18.79 -8.53
CA TYR A 97 3.26 -18.28 -7.20
C TYR A 97 2.17 -18.67 -6.19
N THR A 98 2.54 -18.61 -4.92
CA THR A 98 1.65 -18.66 -3.76
C THR A 98 1.89 -17.43 -2.89
N LEU A 99 0.84 -16.64 -2.66
CA LEU A 99 0.84 -15.46 -1.80
C LEU A 99 0.06 -15.79 -0.51
N ALA A 100 0.78 -15.95 0.60
CA ALA A 100 0.21 -16.09 1.92
C ALA A 100 0.05 -14.69 2.56
N ILE A 101 -1.19 -14.23 2.72
CA ILE A 101 -1.46 -12.85 3.14
C ILE A 101 -2.78 -12.75 3.92
N GLY A 102 -2.75 -12.14 5.11
CA GLY A 102 -3.97 -11.96 5.92
C GLY A 102 -4.70 -13.26 6.29
N GLY A 103 -3.97 -14.37 6.44
CA GLY A 103 -4.55 -15.70 6.70
C GLY A 103 -5.15 -16.38 5.46
N LEU A 104 -5.04 -15.76 4.28
CA LEU A 104 -5.42 -16.34 2.99
C LEU A 104 -4.19 -16.88 2.27
N GLU A 105 -4.38 -17.94 1.51
CA GLU A 105 -3.40 -18.47 0.56
C GLU A 105 -3.94 -18.29 -0.86
N LEU A 106 -3.32 -17.39 -1.62
CA LEU A 106 -3.73 -17.02 -2.97
C LEU A 106 -2.73 -17.58 -3.97
N LYS A 107 -3.20 -18.37 -4.95
CA LYS A 107 -2.35 -18.98 -5.98
C LYS A 107 -2.61 -18.34 -7.33
N GLY A 108 -1.58 -18.24 -8.14
CA GLY A 108 -1.71 -17.70 -9.48
C GLY A 108 -0.44 -17.83 -10.30
N VAL A 109 -0.45 -17.17 -11.45
CA VAL A 109 0.69 -17.06 -12.36
C VAL A 109 0.90 -15.58 -12.66
N THR A 110 2.14 -15.13 -12.69
CA THR A 110 2.47 -13.74 -12.99
C THR A 110 2.05 -13.37 -14.42
N SER A 111 1.56 -12.14 -14.59
CA SER A 111 1.18 -11.62 -15.90
C SER A 111 2.40 -11.45 -16.83
N PRO A 112 2.21 -11.18 -18.14
CA PRO A 112 3.31 -10.86 -19.06
C PRO A 112 4.18 -9.67 -18.63
N SER A 113 3.62 -8.74 -17.84
CA SER A 113 4.33 -7.59 -17.26
C SER A 113 4.98 -7.90 -15.90
N GLY A 114 4.90 -9.16 -15.44
CA GLY A 114 5.43 -9.62 -14.16
C GLY A 114 4.57 -9.24 -12.95
N GLN A 115 3.30 -8.90 -13.17
CA GLN A 115 2.42 -8.37 -12.13
C GLN A 115 1.64 -9.48 -11.40
N ILE A 116 1.37 -9.21 -10.13
CA ILE A 116 0.50 -9.95 -9.21
C ILE A 116 -0.46 -8.93 -8.61
N GLU A 117 -1.75 -9.18 -8.75
CA GLU A 117 -2.80 -8.30 -8.23
C GLU A 117 -3.83 -9.11 -7.47
N HIS A 118 -4.08 -8.74 -6.21
CA HIS A 118 -5.09 -9.38 -5.39
C HIS A 118 -5.84 -8.37 -4.52
N TRP A 119 -7.10 -8.68 -4.27
CA TRP A 119 -7.89 -7.99 -3.26
C TRP A 119 -7.57 -8.57 -1.89
N ILE A 120 -7.14 -7.72 -0.96
CA ILE A 120 -6.76 -8.08 0.39
C ILE A 120 -7.51 -7.24 1.41
N ALA A 121 -7.62 -7.74 2.63
CA ALA A 121 -8.18 -6.95 3.72
C ALA A 121 -7.25 -5.76 4.04
N THR A 122 -7.85 -4.60 4.29
CA THR A 122 -7.21 -3.34 4.74
C THR A 122 -6.44 -3.47 6.05
N THR A 123 -6.71 -4.50 6.85
CA THR A 123 -6.00 -4.79 8.11
C THR A 123 -4.67 -5.50 7.90
N VAL A 124 -4.42 -6.05 6.71
CA VAL A 124 -3.17 -6.76 6.39
C VAL A 124 -1.99 -5.80 6.46
N ARG A 125 -0.92 -6.22 7.14
CA ARG A 125 0.34 -5.46 7.26
C ARG A 125 1.55 -6.18 6.70
N THR A 126 1.47 -7.50 6.53
CA THR A 126 2.54 -8.32 6.00
C THR A 126 1.97 -9.43 5.12
N GLY A 127 2.79 -9.95 4.22
CA GLY A 127 2.48 -11.14 3.42
C GLY A 127 3.75 -11.81 2.93
N ARG A 128 3.67 -13.09 2.57
CA ARG A 128 4.79 -13.86 2.05
C ARG A 128 4.46 -14.36 0.65
N LEU A 129 5.27 -13.97 -0.32
CA LEU A 129 5.18 -14.43 -1.70
C LEU A 129 6.23 -15.52 -1.95
N THR A 130 5.78 -16.69 -2.37
CA THR A 130 6.64 -17.84 -2.71
C THR A 130 6.46 -18.13 -4.20
N LEU A 131 7.56 -18.11 -4.96
CA LEU A 131 7.55 -18.49 -6.37
C LEU A 131 7.77 -19.99 -6.52
N ALA A 132 7.22 -20.60 -7.57
CA ALA A 132 7.45 -22.00 -7.89
C ALA A 132 8.92 -22.32 -8.19
N THR A 133 9.70 -21.30 -8.54
CA THR A 133 11.16 -21.36 -8.70
C THR A 133 11.93 -21.44 -7.38
N GLY A 134 11.25 -21.28 -6.24
CA GLY A 134 11.80 -21.43 -4.89
C GLY A 134 12.12 -20.13 -4.17
N GLU A 135 12.13 -18.99 -4.86
CA GLU A 135 12.34 -17.69 -4.20
C GLU A 135 11.18 -17.31 -3.28
N VAL A 136 11.53 -16.71 -2.14
CA VAL A 136 10.59 -16.25 -1.12
C VAL A 136 10.82 -14.76 -0.85
N TYR A 137 9.74 -13.99 -0.87
CA TYR A 137 9.74 -12.55 -0.61
C TYR A 137 8.79 -12.22 0.52
N GLU A 138 9.30 -11.51 1.53
CA GLU A 138 8.49 -10.92 2.60
C GLU A 138 8.00 -9.54 2.15
N LEU A 139 6.68 -9.33 2.19
CA LEU A 139 6.00 -8.13 1.74
C LEU A 139 5.52 -7.33 2.95
N ALA A 140 5.86 -6.04 3.01
CA ALA A 140 5.27 -5.10 3.95
C ALA A 140 4.12 -4.34 3.26
N VAL A 141 2.91 -4.42 3.83
CA VAL A 141 1.67 -3.92 3.23
C VAL A 141 1.11 -2.75 4.03
N GLY A 142 0.69 -1.69 3.35
CA GLY A 142 -0.11 -0.61 3.96
C GLY A 142 0.67 0.47 4.73
N ARG A 143 2.00 0.57 4.59
CA ARG A 143 2.81 1.63 5.21
C ARG A 143 3.98 2.08 4.33
N LEU A 144 3.73 2.33 3.05
CA LEU A 144 4.75 3.01 2.24
C LEU A 144 4.68 4.50 2.58
N GLU A 145 5.59 4.95 3.44
CA GLU A 145 5.72 6.39 3.72
C GLU A 145 5.98 7.15 2.41
N PRO A 146 5.56 8.44 2.30
CA PRO A 146 5.80 9.24 1.13
C PRO A 146 7.27 9.22 0.71
N ALA A 147 7.54 9.25 -0.60
CA ALA A 147 8.92 9.34 -1.09
C ALA A 147 9.62 10.66 -0.72
N SER A 148 8.92 11.61 -0.09
CA SER A 148 9.49 12.82 0.53
C SER A 148 10.19 12.52 1.86
N GLU A 149 9.80 11.44 2.56
CA GLU A 149 10.42 11.02 3.82
C GLU A 149 11.58 10.04 3.55
N GLU A 150 12.67 10.12 4.33
CA GLU A 150 13.82 9.23 4.17
C GLU A 150 13.43 7.75 4.30
N ARG A 151 12.55 7.43 5.24
CA ARG A 151 12.07 6.07 5.45
C ARG A 151 11.22 5.56 4.29
N GLY A 152 10.48 6.43 3.61
CA GLY A 152 9.78 6.12 2.36
C GLY A 152 10.73 5.85 1.19
N VAL A 153 11.89 6.53 1.15
CA VAL A 153 12.94 6.29 0.16
C VAL A 153 13.64 4.96 0.42
N ARG A 154 14.05 4.70 1.67
CA ARG A 154 14.64 3.43 2.11
C ARG A 154 13.73 2.25 1.77
N ALA A 155 12.43 2.34 2.10
CA ALA A 155 11.46 1.31 1.78
C ALA A 155 11.40 0.99 0.28
N ARG A 156 11.38 2.02 -0.58
CA ARG A 156 11.37 1.83 -2.04
C ARG A 156 12.68 1.24 -2.58
N LEU A 157 13.82 1.64 -2.02
CA LEU A 157 15.12 1.05 -2.37
C LEU A 157 15.19 -0.44 -1.98
N CYS A 158 14.63 -0.81 -0.83
CA CYS A 158 14.50 -2.22 -0.44
C CYS A 158 13.61 -3.00 -1.41
N SER A 159 12.42 -2.49 -1.72
CA SER A 159 11.50 -3.13 -2.67
C SER A 159 12.13 -3.31 -4.07
N LEU A 160 13.01 -2.40 -4.48
CA LEU A 160 13.71 -2.45 -5.76
C LEU A 160 15.02 -3.27 -5.71
N GLY A 161 15.38 -3.83 -4.55
CA GLY A 161 16.58 -4.65 -4.36
C GLY A 161 17.90 -3.89 -4.29
N PHE A 162 17.88 -2.56 -4.11
CA PHE A 162 19.09 -1.74 -3.97
C PHE A 162 19.57 -1.62 -2.52
N LEU A 163 18.69 -1.82 -1.55
CA LEU A 163 19.01 -1.74 -0.11
C LEU A 163 18.57 -3.02 0.59
N ALA A 164 19.41 -3.58 1.46
CA ALA A 164 19.13 -4.85 2.12
C ALA A 164 18.04 -4.74 3.21
N ALA A 165 18.05 -3.65 3.98
CA ALA A 165 17.13 -3.43 5.07
C ALA A 165 16.79 -1.94 5.23
N ILE A 166 15.58 -1.66 5.72
CA ILE A 166 15.09 -0.27 5.85
C ILE A 166 15.90 0.53 6.88
N ASP A 167 16.44 -0.15 7.89
CA ASP A 167 17.26 0.38 8.98
C ASP A 167 18.77 0.27 8.71
N ALA A 168 19.15 -0.08 7.47
CA ALA A 168 20.56 -0.18 7.09
C ALA A 168 21.35 1.11 7.38
N PRO A 169 22.63 1.02 7.76
CA PRO A 169 23.47 2.17 8.07
C PRO A 169 23.48 3.25 6.97
N PRO A 170 23.70 4.54 7.31
CA PRO A 170 23.74 5.61 6.32
C PRO A 170 24.73 5.39 5.16
N ALA A 171 25.84 4.71 5.41
CA ALA A 171 26.82 4.35 4.39
C ALA A 171 26.25 3.41 3.32
N GLU A 172 25.45 2.42 3.76
CA GLU A 172 24.76 1.49 2.86
C GLU A 172 23.63 2.19 2.09
N LEU A 173 22.89 3.10 2.74
CA LEU A 173 21.90 3.93 2.05
C LEU A 173 22.55 4.76 0.93
N ALA A 174 23.68 5.42 1.20
CA ALA A 174 24.38 6.21 0.20
C ALA A 174 24.90 5.34 -0.96
N ALA A 175 25.34 4.11 -0.68
CA ALA A 175 25.75 3.15 -1.71
C ALA A 175 24.56 2.69 -2.56
N ALA A 176 23.43 2.34 -1.94
CA ALA A 176 22.18 1.98 -2.60
C ALA A 176 21.68 3.10 -3.51
N LEU A 177 21.73 4.35 -3.04
CA LEU A 177 21.36 5.53 -3.83
C LEU A 177 22.25 5.69 -5.06
N ARG A 178 23.57 5.54 -4.93
CA ARG A 178 24.49 5.61 -6.08
C ARG A 178 24.20 4.50 -7.10
N GLN A 179 23.96 3.27 -6.63
CA GLN A 179 23.60 2.15 -7.50
C GLN A 179 22.27 2.41 -8.22
N PHE A 180 21.26 2.89 -7.51
CA PHE A 180 19.97 3.24 -8.08
C PHE A 180 20.10 4.35 -9.13
N GLN A 181 20.81 5.44 -8.81
CA GLN A 181 21.03 6.57 -9.72
C GLN A 181 21.75 6.12 -11.00
N ALA A 182 22.79 5.30 -10.88
CA ALA A 182 23.49 4.73 -12.03
C ALA A 182 22.55 3.85 -12.88
N ALA A 183 21.81 2.94 -12.25
CA ALA A 183 20.83 2.08 -12.92
C ALA A 183 19.68 2.88 -13.56
N ALA A 184 19.37 4.05 -13.02
CA ALA A 184 18.34 4.96 -13.49
C ALA A 184 18.84 6.02 -14.49
N ARG A 185 20.16 6.03 -14.80
CA ARG A 185 20.83 7.02 -15.66
C ARG A 185 20.65 8.47 -15.15
N LEU A 186 20.71 8.65 -13.84
CA LEU A 186 20.73 9.94 -13.15
C LEU A 186 22.17 10.33 -12.75
N PRO A 187 22.44 11.61 -12.46
CA PRO A 187 23.68 12.01 -11.80
C PRO A 187 23.89 11.21 -10.50
N VAL A 188 25.08 10.61 -10.34
CA VAL A 188 25.41 9.72 -9.22
C VAL A 188 25.90 10.57 -8.05
N THR A 189 24.98 11.20 -7.33
CA THR A 189 25.26 12.07 -6.18
C THR A 189 25.33 11.30 -4.86
N GLY A 190 24.67 10.13 -4.78
CA GLY A 190 24.47 9.39 -3.54
C GLY A 190 23.53 10.09 -2.54
N ALA A 191 22.85 11.15 -2.96
CA ALA A 191 21.89 11.91 -2.17
C ALA A 191 20.46 11.76 -2.73
N VAL A 192 19.47 12.00 -1.88
CA VAL A 192 18.05 11.93 -2.26
C VAL A 192 17.57 13.29 -2.79
N ASP A 193 17.87 13.58 -4.05
CA ASP A 193 17.31 14.73 -4.77
C ASP A 193 15.93 14.45 -5.39
N ASP A 194 15.25 15.50 -5.84
CA ASP A 194 13.90 15.41 -6.41
C ASP A 194 13.83 14.50 -7.63
N ALA A 195 14.87 14.49 -8.47
CA ALA A 195 14.96 13.61 -9.63
C ALA A 195 15.05 12.13 -9.22
N THR A 196 15.82 11.83 -8.18
CA THR A 196 15.95 10.51 -7.57
C THR A 196 14.62 10.07 -6.96
N ARG A 197 13.92 10.94 -6.23
CA ARG A 197 12.60 10.64 -5.64
C ARG A 197 11.56 10.34 -6.72
N ALA A 198 11.47 11.21 -7.73
CA ALA A 198 10.53 11.03 -8.84
C ALA A 198 10.77 9.70 -9.56
N ARG A 199 12.03 9.34 -9.78
CA ARG A 199 12.40 8.10 -10.46
C ARG A 199 12.17 6.86 -9.59
N LEU A 200 12.37 6.95 -8.27
CA LEU A 200 12.05 5.89 -7.32
C LEU A 200 10.55 5.57 -7.34
N VAL A 201 9.70 6.60 -7.30
CA VAL A 201 8.24 6.44 -7.41
C VAL A 201 7.88 5.79 -8.74
N ALA A 202 8.44 6.29 -9.84
CA ALA A 202 8.16 5.76 -11.17
C ALA A 202 8.58 4.29 -11.36
N ARG A 203 9.72 3.86 -10.79
CA ARG A 203 10.20 2.46 -10.90
C ARG A 203 9.49 1.50 -9.96
N HIS A 204 9.17 1.95 -8.75
CA HIS A 204 8.47 1.13 -7.77
C HIS A 204 7.01 0.84 -8.18
N GLY A 205 6.38 1.76 -8.90
CA GLY A 205 4.93 1.76 -9.10
C GLY A 205 4.24 2.46 -7.94
N SER A 206 3.12 3.13 -8.26
CA SER A 206 2.29 3.89 -7.32
C SER A 206 1.61 3.02 -6.29
#